data_AF-A0A847HWA2-F1
#
_entry.id   AF-A0A847HWA2-F1
#
_cell.length_a   1.000
_cell.length_b   1.000
_cell.length_c   1.000
_cell.angle_alpha   90.00
_cell.angle_beta   90.00
_cell.angle_gamma   90.00
#
_symmetry.space_group_name_H-M   'P 1'
#
loop_
_entity.id
_entity.type
_entity.pdbx_description
1 polymer ?
#
loop_
_entity_poly.entity_id
_entity_poly.type
_entity_poly.pdbx_seq_one_letter_code
_entity_poly.pdbx_strand_id
1 'polypeptide(L)'
;MTLLDPATLAPLLGATAPAAALPTGTGVAFDSQRVREGDVFFALQGARRHGIEFADEALGRGAAYLVSDRPHPHGLRVEDAGAALLELGRQARARLQGAVIGVTGSAGKTTTKAMLAATLGARATPGNFNTPYALARTLVDAAL
;
A
#
# COMPACT_ATOMS: atom_id res chain seq x y z
N MET A 1 -6.55 17.52 1.40
CA MET A 1 -5.65 16.73 0.52
C MET A 1 -5.69 15.28 0.99
N THR A 2 -5.71 14.32 0.08
CA THR A 2 -5.83 12.88 0.42
C THR A 2 -4.49 12.34 0.92
N LEU A 3 -4.50 11.17 1.59
CA LEU A 3 -3.26 10.53 2.07
C LEU A 3 -2.27 10.21 0.93
N LEU A 4 -2.80 9.97 -0.27
CA LEU A 4 -2.05 9.57 -1.47
C LEU A 4 -1.89 10.71 -2.47
N ASP A 5 -2.10 11.94 -2.03
CA ASP A 5 -1.69 13.10 -2.80
C ASP A 5 -0.16 13.24 -2.74
N PRO A 6 0.56 13.37 -3.87
CA PRO A 6 2.03 13.45 -3.88
C PRO A 6 2.60 14.54 -2.96
N ALA A 7 1.95 15.70 -2.85
CA ALA A 7 2.40 16.79 -2.00
C ALA A 7 2.17 16.51 -0.50
N THR A 8 1.26 15.60 -0.16
CA THR A 8 1.07 15.09 1.21
C THR A 8 1.98 13.89 1.50
N LEU A 9 2.09 12.98 0.55
CA LEU A 9 2.78 11.70 0.72
C LEU A 9 4.30 11.87 0.72
N ALA A 10 4.85 12.72 -0.14
CA ALA A 10 6.29 12.92 -0.24
C ALA A 10 6.92 13.37 1.10
N PRO A 11 6.47 14.44 1.77
CA PRO A 11 7.04 14.83 3.06
C PRO A 11 6.79 13.79 4.16
N LEU A 12 5.64 13.11 4.14
CA LEU A 12 5.31 12.05 5.09
C LEU A 12 6.29 10.87 5.02
N LEU A 13 6.79 10.55 3.83
CA LEU A 13 7.73 9.46 3.59
C LEU A 13 9.20 9.91 3.51
N GLY A 14 9.49 11.20 3.66
CA GLY A 14 10.82 11.75 3.37
C GLY A 14 11.25 11.55 1.90
N ALA A 15 10.29 11.50 0.98
CA ALA A 15 10.53 11.21 -0.42
C ALA A 15 10.92 12.46 -1.22
N THR A 16 11.73 12.25 -2.26
CA THR A 16 12.00 13.26 -3.29
C THR A 16 11.04 13.07 -4.46
N ALA A 17 10.31 14.12 -4.83
CA ALA A 17 9.41 14.11 -5.98
C ALA A 17 10.17 14.33 -7.30
N PRO A 18 9.67 13.79 -8.43
CA PRO A 18 10.23 14.08 -9.74
C PRO A 18 9.89 15.50 -10.18
N ALA A 19 10.55 15.98 -11.25
CA ALA A 19 10.26 17.30 -11.83
C ALA A 19 8.84 17.39 -12.43
N ALA A 20 8.31 16.26 -12.93
CA ALA A 20 6.96 16.18 -13.47
C ALA A 20 5.93 16.11 -12.34
N ALA A 21 4.80 16.79 -12.51
CA ALA A 21 3.67 16.67 -11.60
C ALA A 21 3.12 15.24 -11.63
N LEU A 22 2.86 14.69 -10.45
CA LEU A 22 2.24 13.37 -10.28
C LEU A 22 0.74 13.53 -9.97
N PRO A 23 -0.14 12.66 -10.49
CA PRO A 23 -1.55 12.68 -10.16
C PRO A 23 -1.79 12.20 -8.72
N THR A 24 -2.93 12.57 -8.14
CA THR A 24 -3.36 12.08 -6.82
C THR A 24 -3.75 10.59 -6.92
N GLY A 25 -3.21 9.76 -6.03
CA GLY A 25 -3.55 8.34 -5.96
C GLY A 25 -4.87 8.08 -5.22
N THR A 26 -5.51 6.95 -5.54
CA THR A 26 -6.79 6.51 -4.95
C THR A 26 -6.73 5.14 -4.27
N GLY A 27 -5.60 4.45 -4.37
CA GLY A 27 -5.39 3.14 -3.75
C GLY A 27 -3.90 2.77 -3.71
N VAL A 28 -3.59 1.56 -3.25
CA VAL A 28 -2.21 1.08 -3.12
C VAL A 28 -2.07 -0.33 -3.70
N ALA A 29 -1.01 -0.52 -4.48
CA ALA A 29 -0.57 -1.82 -4.96
C ALA A 29 0.93 -2.00 -4.71
N PHE A 30 1.36 -3.24 -4.51
CA PHE A 30 2.78 -3.63 -4.45
C PHE A 30 3.07 -4.89 -5.28
N ASP A 31 2.10 -5.24 -6.13
CA ASP A 31 2.14 -6.33 -7.11
C ASP A 31 1.60 -5.74 -8.41
N SER A 32 2.44 -5.66 -9.45
CA SER A 32 2.09 -5.01 -10.71
C SER A 32 0.87 -5.66 -11.37
N GLN A 33 0.69 -6.97 -11.20
CA GLN A 33 -0.42 -7.72 -11.78
C GLN A 33 -1.77 -7.38 -11.13
N ARG A 34 -1.76 -6.71 -9.98
CA ARG A 34 -2.95 -6.40 -9.17
C ARG A 34 -3.20 -4.91 -9.03
N VAL A 35 -2.46 -4.10 -9.77
CA VAL A 35 -2.69 -2.67 -9.92
C VAL A 35 -4.08 -2.44 -10.50
N ARG A 36 -4.79 -1.50 -9.90
CA ARG A 36 -6.03 -0.91 -10.41
C ARG A 36 -5.75 0.52 -10.84
N GLU A 37 -6.64 1.04 -11.69
CA GLU A 37 -6.58 2.45 -12.09
C GLU A 37 -6.58 3.37 -10.86
N GLY A 38 -5.62 4.28 -10.81
CA GLY A 38 -5.41 5.22 -9.71
C GLY A 38 -4.58 4.69 -8.53
N ASP A 39 -4.18 3.41 -8.52
CA ASP A 39 -3.32 2.88 -7.46
C ASP A 39 -1.93 3.55 -7.48
N VAL A 40 -1.37 3.78 -6.29
CA VAL A 40 0.05 4.08 -6.11
C VAL A 40 0.81 2.76 -6.01
N PHE A 41 1.76 2.54 -6.92
CA PHE A 41 2.55 1.31 -6.96
C PHE A 41 3.82 1.41 -6.10
N PHE A 42 3.90 0.61 -5.05
CA PHE A 42 5.11 0.49 -4.23
C PHE A 42 6.01 -0.59 -4.82
N ALA A 43 7.13 -0.15 -5.40
CA ALA A 43 8.11 -1.00 -6.05
C ALA A 43 9.07 -1.62 -5.01
N LEU A 44 8.62 -2.67 -4.34
CA LEU A 44 9.34 -3.32 -3.24
C LEU A 44 10.53 -4.16 -3.72
N GLN A 45 11.57 -4.28 -2.90
CA GLN A 45 12.64 -5.27 -3.09
C GLN A 45 12.10 -6.68 -2.80
N GLY A 46 12.06 -7.54 -3.82
CA GLY A 46 11.73 -8.96 -3.69
C GLY A 46 12.97 -9.84 -3.48
N ALA A 47 12.79 -11.14 -3.29
CA ALA A 47 13.90 -12.07 -3.09
C ALA A 47 14.79 -12.28 -4.34
N ARG A 48 14.25 -12.06 -5.54
CA ARG A 48 14.95 -12.32 -6.82
C ARG A 48 15.01 -11.11 -7.74
N ARG A 49 13.98 -10.27 -7.71
CA ARG A 49 13.79 -9.14 -8.62
C ARG A 49 13.36 -7.92 -7.83
N HIS A 50 13.72 -6.76 -8.33
CA HIS A 50 13.33 -5.49 -7.77
C HIS A 50 11.99 -5.04 -8.34
N GLY A 51 11.10 -4.48 -7.52
CA GLY A 51 9.78 -4.00 -7.96
C GLY A 51 9.85 -2.95 -9.06
N ILE A 52 10.93 -2.18 -9.13
CA ILE A 52 11.14 -1.17 -10.19
C ILE A 52 11.13 -1.78 -11.59
N GLU A 53 11.53 -3.04 -11.74
CA GLU A 53 11.52 -3.74 -13.03
C GLU A 53 10.10 -3.94 -13.58
N PHE A 54 9.08 -3.71 -12.76
CA PHE A 54 7.67 -3.81 -13.11
C PHE A 54 6.96 -2.44 -13.09
N ALA A 55 7.71 -1.34 -12.95
CA ALA A 55 7.14 0.00 -12.85
C ALA A 55 6.34 0.39 -14.10
N ASP A 56 6.89 0.15 -15.29
CA ASP A 56 6.20 0.46 -16.55
C ASP A 56 4.97 -0.42 -16.76
N GLU A 57 5.00 -1.68 -16.31
CA GLU A 57 3.82 -2.56 -16.33
C GLU A 57 2.73 -2.00 -15.41
N ALA A 58 3.09 -1.58 -14.19
CA ALA A 58 2.16 -1.00 -13.24
C ALA A 58 1.53 0.29 -13.77
N LEU A 59 2.35 1.19 -14.33
CA LEU A 59 1.87 2.42 -14.98
C LEU A 59 0.94 2.11 -16.16
N GLY A 60 1.32 1.15 -17.02
CA GLY A 60 0.49 0.71 -18.14
C GLY A 60 -0.85 0.10 -17.75
N ARG A 61 -0.97 -0.41 -16.51
CA ARG A 61 -2.24 -0.89 -15.92
C ARG A 61 -3.05 0.21 -15.22
N GLY A 62 -2.55 1.44 -15.20
CA GLY A 62 -3.26 2.59 -14.64
C GLY A 62 -2.78 3.02 -13.25
N ALA A 63 -1.60 2.59 -12.80
CA ALA A 63 -1.01 3.18 -11.59
C ALA A 63 -0.86 4.70 -11.78
N ALA A 64 -1.29 5.47 -10.78
CA ALA A 64 -1.20 6.93 -10.78
C ALA A 64 0.26 7.39 -10.81
N TYR A 65 1.08 6.78 -9.95
CA TYR A 65 2.52 6.95 -9.87
C TYR A 65 3.11 5.81 -9.03
N LEU A 66 4.42 5.81 -8.85
CA LEU A 66 5.12 4.82 -8.03
C LEU A 66 5.89 5.40 -6.85
N VAL A 67 6.18 4.56 -5.86
CA VAL A 67 7.11 4.82 -4.76
C VAL A 67 8.20 3.77 -4.83
N SER A 68 9.46 4.21 -4.91
CA SER A 68 10.62 3.30 -5.00
C SER A 68 11.86 3.91 -4.36
N ASP A 69 12.77 3.07 -3.91
CA ASP A 69 14.15 3.40 -3.55
C ASP A 69 15.05 3.67 -4.78
N ARG A 70 14.58 3.29 -5.98
CA ARG A 70 15.25 3.52 -7.26
C ARG A 70 14.59 4.67 -8.03
N PRO A 71 15.37 5.45 -8.82
CA PRO A 71 14.83 6.59 -9.54
C PRO A 71 13.87 6.16 -10.67
N HIS A 72 12.81 6.95 -10.88
CA HIS A 72 11.90 6.82 -12.02
C HIS A 72 11.23 8.16 -12.33
N PRO A 73 10.99 8.52 -13.61
CA PRO A 73 10.35 9.80 -13.97
C PRO A 73 8.95 10.00 -13.38
N HIS A 74 8.23 8.90 -13.15
CA HIS A 74 6.87 8.87 -12.61
C HIS A 74 6.80 8.38 -11.15
N GLY A 75 7.87 8.58 -10.38
CA GLY A 75 7.95 8.03 -9.02
C GLY A 75 8.47 8.98 -7.97
N LEU A 76 7.92 8.84 -6.76
CA LEU A 76 8.52 9.36 -5.54
C LEU A 76 9.69 8.48 -5.13
N ARG A 77 10.87 9.08 -4.98
CA ARG A 77 12.07 8.37 -4.53
C ARG A 77 12.17 8.40 -3.01
N VAL A 78 12.19 7.23 -2.37
CA VAL A 78 12.37 7.04 -0.92
C VAL A 78 13.71 6.34 -0.64
N GLU A 79 14.04 6.12 0.63
CA GLU A 79 15.21 5.30 1.02
C GLU A 79 14.88 3.80 0.94
N ASP A 80 13.70 3.41 1.42
CA ASP A 80 13.22 2.01 1.40
C ASP A 80 11.70 2.00 1.10
N ALA A 81 11.31 1.36 -0.01
CA ALA A 81 9.92 1.29 -0.45
C ALA A 81 9.03 0.45 0.48
N GLY A 82 9.59 -0.59 1.12
CA GLY A 82 8.89 -1.43 2.09
C GLY A 82 8.61 -0.67 3.38
N ALA A 83 9.62 0.00 3.93
CA ALA A 83 9.47 0.85 5.11
C ALA A 83 8.46 1.97 4.85
N ALA A 84 8.52 2.60 3.66
CA ALA A 84 7.55 3.61 3.25
C ALA A 84 6.11 3.09 3.22
N LEU A 85 5.86 1.88 2.69
CA LEU A 85 4.54 1.27 2.69
C LEU A 85 4.05 0.97 4.13
N LEU A 86 4.94 0.50 5.00
CA LEU A 86 4.60 0.23 6.39
C LEU A 86 4.26 1.51 7.15
N GLU A 87 5.02 2.59 6.95
CA GLU A 87 4.74 3.89 7.55
C GLU A 87 3.39 4.45 7.07
N LEU A 88 3.12 4.38 5.77
CA LEU A 88 1.82 4.73 5.22
C LEU A 88 0.69 3.93 5.89
N GLY A 89 0.89 2.63 6.12
CA GLY A 89 -0.04 1.78 6.87
C GLY A 89 -0.25 2.23 8.32
N ARG A 90 0.80 2.70 9.02
CA ARG A 90 0.67 3.26 10.38
C ARG A 90 -0.15 4.54 10.38
N GLN A 91 0.10 5.43 9.43
CA GLN A 91 -0.64 6.68 9.27
C GLN A 91 -2.12 6.41 8.94
N ALA A 92 -2.40 5.44 8.07
CA ALA A 92 -3.75 4.99 7.79
C ALA A 92 -4.43 4.42 9.06
N ARG A 93 -3.75 3.55 9.81
CA ARG A 93 -4.25 2.99 11.07
C ARG A 93 -4.60 4.08 12.09
N ALA A 94 -3.82 5.15 12.17
CA ALA A 94 -4.06 6.26 13.08
C ALA A 94 -5.31 7.08 12.72
N ARG A 95 -5.74 7.06 11.45
CA ARG A 95 -6.94 7.75 10.96
C ARG A 95 -8.23 6.96 11.15
N LEU A 96 -8.14 5.64 11.24
CA LEU A 96 -9.30 4.77 11.44
C LEU A 96 -9.99 5.06 12.77
N GLN A 97 -11.29 5.32 12.70
CA GLN A 97 -12.18 5.38 13.85
C GLN A 97 -12.78 4.00 14.08
N GLY A 98 -12.69 3.47 15.31
CA GLY A 98 -13.24 2.17 15.69
C GLY A 98 -12.19 1.10 15.99
N ALA A 99 -12.68 -0.09 16.34
CA ALA A 99 -11.85 -1.21 16.76
C ALA A 99 -11.15 -1.88 15.56
N VAL A 100 -9.85 -2.11 15.68
CA VAL A 100 -9.07 -2.92 14.74
C VAL A 100 -8.64 -4.19 15.47
N ILE A 101 -9.07 -5.35 14.96
CA ILE A 101 -8.83 -6.65 15.59
C ILE A 101 -7.72 -7.37 14.84
N GLY A 102 -6.62 -7.68 15.53
CA GLY A 102 -5.55 -8.54 15.02
C GLY A 102 -5.78 -10.00 15.41
N VAL A 103 -5.74 -10.91 14.43
CA VAL A 103 -5.88 -12.35 14.67
C VAL A 103 -4.57 -13.06 14.31
N THR A 104 -3.98 -13.77 15.27
CA THR A 104 -2.73 -14.53 15.12
C THR A 104 -2.87 -15.95 15.67
N GLY A 105 -1.85 -16.79 15.47
CA GLY A 105 -1.80 -18.19 15.94
C GLY A 105 -1.34 -19.16 14.84
N SER A 106 -1.00 -20.40 15.20
CA SER A 106 -0.52 -21.40 14.23
C SER A 106 -1.63 -21.91 13.30
N ALA A 107 -2.84 -22.08 13.82
CA ALA A 107 -4.03 -22.55 13.10
C ALA A 107 -5.26 -21.66 13.38
N GLY A 108 -6.31 -21.80 12.58
CA GLY A 108 -7.61 -21.14 12.83
C GLY A 108 -7.73 -19.66 12.46
N LYS A 109 -6.63 -18.94 12.20
CA LYS A 109 -6.62 -17.49 11.90
C LYS A 109 -7.66 -17.06 10.86
N THR A 110 -7.71 -17.75 9.71
CA THR A 110 -8.63 -17.40 8.62
C THR A 110 -10.09 -17.62 9.02
N THR A 111 -10.38 -18.75 9.68
CA THR A 111 -11.72 -19.08 10.17
C THR A 111 -12.17 -18.09 11.23
N THR A 112 -11.33 -17.81 12.23
CA THR A 112 -11.63 -16.85 13.31
C THR A 112 -11.87 -15.44 12.75
N LYS A 113 -11.02 -14.97 11.82
CA LYS A 113 -11.21 -13.70 11.13
C LYS A 113 -12.55 -13.64 10.37
N ALA A 114 -12.91 -14.71 9.65
CA ALA A 114 -14.15 -14.76 8.89
C ALA A 114 -15.39 -14.75 9.81
N MET A 115 -15.35 -15.49 10.92
CA MET A 115 -16.40 -15.49 11.94
C MET A 115 -16.56 -14.10 12.57
N LEU A 116 -15.46 -13.47 12.98
CA LEU A 116 -15.49 -12.10 13.53
C LEU A 116 -16.08 -11.10 12.52
N ALA A 117 -15.67 -11.18 11.26
CA ALA A 117 -16.17 -10.31 10.20
C ALA A 117 -17.67 -10.46 9.99
N ALA A 118 -18.17 -11.70 9.93
CA ALA A 118 -19.59 -11.99 9.76
C ALA A 118 -20.42 -11.52 10.96
N THR A 119 -19.96 -11.81 12.18
CA THR A 119 -20.68 -11.46 13.42
C THR A 119 -20.73 -9.95 13.66
N LEU A 120 -19.64 -9.24 13.36
CA LEU A 120 -19.53 -7.79 13.62
C LEU A 120 -19.92 -6.93 12.41
N GLY A 121 -20.24 -7.52 11.27
CA GLY A 121 -20.40 -6.78 10.01
C GLY A 121 -19.14 -6.00 9.60
N ALA A 122 -17.96 -6.50 9.99
CA ALA A 122 -16.69 -5.79 9.86
C ALA A 122 -15.97 -6.11 8.54
N ARG A 123 -15.16 -5.15 8.05
CA ARG A 123 -14.21 -5.40 6.97
C ARG A 123 -13.10 -6.35 7.44
N ALA A 124 -12.67 -7.26 6.57
CA ALA A 124 -11.58 -8.21 6.85
C ALA A 124 -10.61 -8.31 5.67
N THR A 125 -9.35 -8.67 5.95
CA THR A 125 -8.37 -8.94 4.89
C THR A 125 -8.86 -10.06 3.95
N PRO A 126 -8.71 -9.94 2.63
CA PRO A 126 -9.05 -11.03 1.73
C PRO A 126 -8.08 -12.21 1.89
N GLY A 127 -8.60 -13.44 1.85
CA GLY A 127 -7.80 -14.66 1.83
C GLY A 127 -6.74 -14.73 2.94
N ASN A 128 -5.49 -14.99 2.54
CA ASN A 128 -4.32 -15.13 3.41
C ASN A 128 -3.38 -13.89 3.38
N PHE A 129 -3.86 -12.71 2.99
CA PHE A 129 -3.07 -11.49 2.97
C PHE A 129 -2.70 -11.03 4.39
N ASN A 130 -1.64 -11.63 4.92
CA ASN A 130 -1.18 -11.52 6.30
C ASN A 130 0.31 -11.13 6.42
N THR A 131 0.95 -10.78 5.30
CA THR A 131 2.29 -10.18 5.33
C THR A 131 2.20 -8.73 5.82
N PRO A 132 3.29 -8.16 6.38
CA PRO A 132 3.30 -6.76 6.82
C PRO A 132 2.81 -5.78 5.74
N TYR A 133 3.26 -5.95 4.49
CA TYR A 133 2.86 -5.10 3.36
C TYR A 133 1.39 -5.25 2.99
N ALA A 134 0.86 -6.48 3.04
CA ALA A 134 -0.54 -6.72 2.75
C ALA A 134 -1.47 -6.15 3.84
N LEU A 135 -1.04 -6.22 5.11
CA LEU A 135 -1.73 -5.59 6.23
C LEU A 135 -1.68 -4.06 6.12
N ALA A 136 -0.53 -3.48 5.80
CA ALA A 136 -0.38 -2.04 5.57
C ALA A 136 -1.31 -1.55 4.46
N ARG A 137 -1.31 -2.22 3.30
CA ARG A 137 -2.26 -1.94 2.21
C ARG A 137 -3.71 -2.00 2.68
N THR A 138 -4.09 -3.02 3.46
CA THR A 138 -5.47 -3.17 3.95
C THR A 138 -5.88 -2.01 4.85
N LEU A 139 -4.96 -1.53 5.70
CA LEU A 139 -5.21 -0.37 6.56
C LEU A 139 -5.39 0.90 5.73
N VAL A 140 -4.59 1.06 4.67
CA VAL A 140 -4.76 2.17 3.71
C VAL A 140 -6.11 2.09 3.01
N ASP A 141 -6.46 0.93 2.43
CA ASP A 141 -7.75 0.70 1.75
C ASP A 141 -8.97 0.95 2.68
N ALA A 142 -8.80 0.83 4.00
CA ALA A 142 -9.85 1.12 4.97
C ALA A 142 -9.93 2.59 5.39
N ALA A 143 -8.84 3.35 5.24
CA ALA A 143 -8.72 4.75 5.68
C ALA A 143 -8.91 5.78 4.56
N LEU A 144 -8.93 5.32 3.30
CA LEU A 144 -9.35 6.08 2.13
C LEU A 144 -10.87 6.05 1.99
#